data_AF-A0A7G9XTR7-F1
#
_entry.id   AF-A0A7G9XTR7-F1
#
_cell.length_a   1.000
_cell.length_b   1.000
_cell.length_c   1.000
_cell.angle_alpha   90.00
_cell.angle_beta   90.00
_cell.angle_gamma   90.00
#
_symmetry.space_group_name_H-M   'P 1'
#
loop_
_entity.id
_entity.type
_entity.pdbx_description
1 polymer ?
#
loop_
_entity_poly.entity_id
_entity_poly.type
_entity_poly.pdbx_seq_one_letter_code
_entity_poly.pdbx_strand_id
1 'polypeptide(L)'
;MEVAVARVRAEVARLHKLLVRGGLATWTSGVVSGRVPDSELFVIKPGGLDHSELAPDNMVLVDLDGNVVDGTPGAEHPPTRGVTVHAALYRHSDDIGGVVHTHSPYATAFALRGESVPAVSTTVADEFGGPVPLLPYTGPDAEVAREVAAVLDAQPSRAVLLERHGAYAVGERPRDAVRAAVLLEDAARAVQLARATGADIRPLDTGDIARIRDRRLRVDAERRAAERDAELATAGSYPTSRPGSTRTGGETGSWTTPGSIGSTPDNDVRTNTQ
;
A
#
# COMPACT_ATOMS: atom_id res chain seq x y z
N MET A 1 -12.06 -12.45 -12.48
CA MET A 1 -11.31 -12.76 -11.24
C MET A 1 -9.80 -12.79 -11.50
N GLU A 2 -9.28 -13.71 -12.30
CA GLU A 2 -7.81 -13.85 -12.53
C GLU A 2 -7.10 -12.56 -12.95
N VAL A 3 -7.67 -11.80 -13.90
CA VAL A 3 -7.11 -10.51 -14.34
C VAL A 3 -7.04 -9.48 -13.19
N ALA A 4 -8.06 -9.45 -12.33
CA ALA A 4 -8.09 -8.55 -11.17
C ALA A 4 -7.02 -8.95 -10.15
N VAL A 5 -6.91 -10.25 -9.84
CA VAL A 5 -5.86 -10.79 -8.97
C VAL A 5 -4.47 -10.44 -9.52
N ALA A 6 -4.22 -10.64 -10.81
CA ALA A 6 -2.93 -10.32 -11.44
C ALA A 6 -2.60 -8.82 -11.36
N ARG A 7 -3.59 -7.94 -11.58
CA ARG A 7 -3.41 -6.48 -11.43
C ARG A 7 -3.03 -6.10 -10.01
N VAL A 8 -3.73 -6.64 -9.01
CA VAL A 8 -3.44 -6.35 -7.59
C VAL A 8 -2.08 -6.91 -7.19
N ARG A 9 -1.69 -8.11 -7.64
CA ARG A 9 -0.34 -8.66 -7.43
C ARG A 9 0.76 -7.75 -7.95
N ALA A 10 0.61 -7.29 -9.20
CA ALA A 10 1.57 -6.37 -9.80
C ALA A 10 1.64 -5.03 -9.04
N GLU A 11 0.50 -4.50 -8.62
CA GLU A 11 0.43 -3.27 -7.85
C GLU A 11 1.09 -3.42 -6.47
N VAL A 12 0.70 -4.42 -5.69
CA VAL A 12 1.23 -4.67 -4.34
C VAL A 12 2.73 -4.93 -4.39
N ALA A 13 3.23 -5.71 -5.36
CA ALA A 13 4.66 -5.91 -5.56
C ALA A 13 5.42 -4.60 -5.82
N ARG A 14 4.88 -3.73 -6.69
CA ARG A 14 5.47 -2.42 -6.99
C ARG A 14 5.43 -1.48 -5.78
N LEU A 15 4.37 -1.52 -4.99
CA LEU A 15 4.17 -0.65 -3.84
C LEU A 15 5.12 -0.97 -2.68
N HIS A 16 5.49 -2.24 -2.45
CA HIS A 16 6.54 -2.59 -1.49
C HIS A 16 7.88 -1.93 -1.82
N LYS A 17 8.23 -1.85 -3.12
CA LYS A 17 9.45 -1.15 -3.57
C LYS A 17 9.41 0.34 -3.23
N LEU A 18 8.22 0.95 -3.13
CA LEU A 18 8.09 2.33 -2.67
C LEU A 18 8.32 2.47 -1.16
N LEU A 19 7.88 1.51 -0.34
CA LEU A 19 8.18 1.54 1.09
C LEU A 19 9.68 1.52 1.35
N VAL A 20 10.42 0.66 0.65
CA VAL A 20 11.89 0.59 0.76
C VAL A 20 12.54 1.89 0.30
N ARG A 21 12.16 2.40 -0.88
CA ARG A 21 12.70 3.66 -1.41
C ARG A 21 12.39 4.86 -0.50
N GLY A 22 11.26 4.85 0.19
CA GLY A 22 10.87 5.87 1.15
C GLY A 22 11.54 5.72 2.53
N GLY A 23 12.29 4.64 2.79
CA GLY A 23 12.87 4.36 4.10
C GLY A 23 11.85 3.94 5.16
N LEU A 24 10.68 3.45 4.75
CA LEU A 24 9.60 2.99 5.63
C LEU A 24 9.73 1.51 6.02
N ALA A 25 10.60 0.78 5.33
CA ALA A 25 10.81 -0.64 5.48
C ALA A 25 12.30 -0.97 5.45
N THR A 26 12.77 -1.73 6.43
CA THR A 26 14.13 -2.25 6.53
C THR A 26 14.10 -3.77 6.55
N TRP A 27 15.00 -4.43 5.81
CA TRP A 27 14.97 -5.89 5.62
C TRP A 27 13.57 -6.35 5.19
N THR A 28 13.01 -7.36 5.86
CA THR A 28 11.70 -7.93 5.54
C THR A 28 10.55 -7.24 6.28
N SER A 29 10.79 -6.14 7.01
CA SER A 29 9.71 -5.34 7.62
C SER A 29 8.92 -4.58 6.55
N GLY A 30 7.78 -4.00 6.93
CA GLY A 30 6.91 -3.30 6.00
C GLY A 30 6.03 -4.27 5.21
N VAL A 31 4.73 -4.06 5.29
CA VAL A 31 3.73 -4.88 4.62
C VAL A 31 2.77 -3.96 3.88
N VAL A 32 2.53 -4.26 2.61
CA VAL A 32 1.43 -3.72 1.81
C VAL A 32 0.53 -4.89 1.45
N SER A 33 -0.77 -4.66 1.51
CA SER A 33 -1.76 -5.57 0.94
C SER A 33 -2.78 -4.79 0.12
N GLY A 34 -3.47 -5.49 -0.77
CA GLY A 34 -4.57 -4.92 -1.54
C GLY A 34 -5.74 -5.86 -1.68
N ARG A 35 -6.95 -5.37 -1.46
CA ARG A 35 -8.19 -6.11 -1.71
C ARG A 35 -8.35 -6.32 -3.21
N VAL A 36 -8.79 -7.51 -3.58
CA VAL A 36 -9.19 -7.82 -4.95
C VAL A 36 -10.63 -7.30 -5.13
N PRO A 37 -10.88 -6.39 -6.09
CA PRO A 37 -12.20 -5.79 -6.28
C PRO A 37 -13.32 -6.82 -6.42
N ASP A 38 -14.49 -6.50 -5.86
CA ASP A 38 -15.71 -7.33 -5.91
C ASP A 38 -15.49 -8.77 -5.42
N SER A 39 -14.64 -8.96 -4.41
CA SER A 39 -14.31 -10.28 -3.88
C SER A 39 -13.91 -10.26 -2.41
N GLU A 40 -13.98 -11.45 -1.79
CA GLU A 40 -13.53 -11.71 -0.42
C GLU A 40 -12.06 -12.16 -0.38
N LEU A 41 -11.25 -11.62 -1.28
CA LEU A 41 -9.84 -11.97 -1.44
C LEU A 41 -8.96 -10.71 -1.36
N PHE A 42 -7.74 -10.88 -0.89
CA PHE A 42 -6.71 -9.86 -0.95
C PHE A 42 -5.34 -10.46 -1.25
N VAL A 43 -4.43 -9.61 -1.74
CA VAL A 43 -3.05 -9.98 -2.04
C VAL A 43 -2.12 -9.34 -1.02
N ILE A 44 -1.15 -10.11 -0.52
CA ILE A 44 -0.16 -9.68 0.46
C ILE A 44 1.21 -10.30 0.13
N LYS A 45 2.30 -9.72 0.64
CA LYS A 45 3.63 -10.30 0.44
C LYS A 45 3.82 -11.64 1.19
N PRO A 46 4.69 -12.54 0.69
CA PRO A 46 5.14 -13.70 1.44
C PRO A 46 5.96 -13.30 2.67
N GLY A 47 5.96 -14.17 3.68
CA GLY A 47 6.77 -14.02 4.89
C GLY A 47 8.25 -14.30 4.61
N GLY A 48 9.13 -13.51 5.23
CA GLY A 48 10.58 -13.77 5.24
C GLY A 48 11.34 -13.46 3.94
N LEU A 49 10.66 -13.09 2.86
CA LEU A 49 11.31 -12.74 1.59
C LEU A 49 11.82 -11.29 1.57
N ASP A 50 12.98 -11.06 0.97
CA ASP A 50 13.53 -9.72 0.79
C ASP A 50 12.71 -8.92 -0.23
N HIS A 51 12.66 -7.59 -0.07
CA HIS A 51 11.89 -6.73 -0.98
C HIS A 51 12.42 -6.71 -2.40
N SER A 52 13.71 -6.99 -2.60
CA SER A 52 14.32 -7.09 -3.94
C SER A 52 13.84 -8.31 -4.72
N GLU A 53 13.42 -9.37 -4.02
CA GLU A 53 12.92 -10.62 -4.57
C GLU A 53 11.40 -10.59 -4.82
N LEU A 54 10.69 -9.58 -4.33
CA LEU A 54 9.24 -9.46 -4.52
C LEU A 54 8.88 -9.25 -6.01
N ALA A 55 8.05 -10.15 -6.51
CA ALA A 55 7.52 -10.19 -7.86
C ALA A 55 6.01 -10.49 -7.84
N PRO A 56 5.25 -10.15 -8.90
CA PRO A 56 3.82 -10.45 -8.93
C PRO A 56 3.48 -11.92 -8.69
N ASP A 57 4.32 -12.82 -9.19
CA ASP A 57 4.08 -14.27 -9.18
C ASP A 57 4.34 -14.92 -7.81
N ASN A 58 5.12 -14.27 -6.92
CA ASN A 58 5.38 -14.77 -5.56
C ASN A 58 4.60 -14.05 -4.47
N MET A 59 3.70 -13.13 -4.83
CA MET A 59 2.71 -12.59 -3.89
C MET A 59 1.77 -13.71 -3.42
N VAL A 60 1.15 -13.55 -2.26
CA VAL A 60 0.24 -14.56 -1.70
C VAL A 60 -1.19 -14.05 -1.84
N LEU A 61 -2.08 -14.88 -2.37
CA LEU A 61 -3.52 -14.61 -2.39
C LEU A 61 -4.16 -15.24 -1.15
N VAL A 62 -4.94 -14.46 -0.44
CA VAL A 62 -5.49 -14.81 0.88
C VAL A 62 -6.98 -14.45 0.91
N ASP A 63 -7.78 -15.25 1.60
CA ASP A 63 -9.18 -14.93 1.90
C ASP A 63 -9.31 -13.95 3.09
N LEU A 64 -10.52 -13.46 3.36
CA LEU A 64 -10.75 -12.52 4.47
C LEU A 64 -10.67 -13.15 5.88
N ASP A 65 -10.47 -14.47 5.98
CA ASP A 65 -10.17 -15.17 7.23
C ASP A 65 -8.66 -15.34 7.45
N GLY A 66 -7.83 -14.93 6.47
CA GLY A 66 -6.38 -15.01 6.55
C GLY A 66 -5.79 -16.32 6.03
N ASN A 67 -6.59 -17.16 5.35
CA ASN A 67 -6.13 -18.43 4.78
C ASN A 67 -5.60 -18.22 3.36
N VAL A 68 -4.52 -18.91 3.04
CA VAL A 68 -3.95 -18.92 1.68
C VAL A 68 -4.89 -19.64 0.73
N VAL A 69 -5.08 -19.09 -0.46
CA VAL A 69 -5.84 -19.75 -1.53
C VAL A 69 -4.93 -20.76 -2.25
N ASP A 70 -5.15 -22.04 -1.96
CA ASP A 70 -4.38 -23.15 -2.53
C ASP A 70 -4.40 -23.18 -4.07
N GLY A 71 -3.29 -23.66 -4.66
CA GLY A 71 -3.15 -23.80 -6.10
C GLY A 71 -2.98 -22.48 -6.88
N THR A 72 -2.79 -21.36 -6.18
CA THR A 72 -2.50 -20.05 -6.80
C THR A 72 -1.00 -19.71 -6.72
N PRO A 73 -0.48 -18.84 -7.60
CA PRO A 73 0.93 -18.44 -7.53
C PRO A 73 1.31 -17.89 -6.15
N GLY A 74 2.45 -18.32 -5.60
CA GLY A 74 2.93 -17.92 -4.28
C GLY A 74 2.26 -18.63 -3.10
N ALA A 75 1.30 -19.54 -3.33
CA ALA A 75 0.65 -20.31 -2.27
C ALA A 75 1.60 -21.26 -1.52
N GLU A 76 2.75 -21.59 -2.12
CA GLU A 76 3.83 -22.35 -1.50
C GLU A 76 4.56 -21.59 -0.38
N HIS A 77 4.36 -20.27 -0.30
CA HIS A 77 4.96 -19.43 0.72
C HIS A 77 3.94 -19.08 1.81
N PRO A 78 4.34 -19.12 3.11
CA PRO A 78 3.48 -18.59 4.15
C PRO A 78 3.30 -17.08 3.96
N PRO A 79 2.10 -16.53 4.21
CA PRO A 79 1.90 -15.09 4.19
C PRO A 79 2.72 -14.43 5.30
N THR A 80 2.97 -13.13 5.15
CA THR A 80 3.70 -12.37 6.17
C THR A 80 2.96 -12.32 7.52
N ARG A 81 3.70 -12.10 8.60
CA ARG A 81 3.12 -11.93 9.94
C ARG A 81 2.16 -10.73 9.96
N GLY A 82 1.08 -10.82 10.73
CA GLY A 82 0.03 -9.80 10.77
C GLY A 82 -1.01 -9.91 9.65
N VAL A 83 -0.96 -10.97 8.81
CA VAL A 83 -1.98 -11.23 7.77
C VAL A 83 -3.41 -11.22 8.32
N THR A 84 -3.61 -11.72 9.54
CA THR A 84 -4.91 -11.76 10.22
C THR A 84 -5.43 -10.37 10.59
N VAL A 85 -4.53 -9.41 10.90
CA VAL A 85 -4.90 -8.01 11.13
C VAL A 85 -5.38 -7.38 9.83
N HIS A 86 -4.66 -7.58 8.73
CA HIS A 86 -5.06 -7.10 7.41
C HIS A 86 -6.42 -7.69 6.99
N ALA A 87 -6.60 -9.00 7.14
CA ALA A 87 -7.84 -9.70 6.83
C ALA A 87 -9.03 -9.16 7.65
N ALA A 88 -8.84 -8.94 8.95
CA ALA A 88 -9.86 -8.37 9.83
C ALA A 88 -10.23 -6.92 9.46
N LEU A 89 -9.27 -6.09 9.03
CA LEU A 89 -9.57 -4.74 8.54
C LEU A 89 -10.36 -4.76 7.22
N TYR A 90 -10.07 -5.69 6.31
CA TYR A 90 -10.88 -5.86 5.10
C TYR A 90 -12.31 -6.34 5.41
N ARG A 91 -12.50 -7.22 6.40
CA ARG A 91 -13.85 -7.62 6.86
C ARG A 91 -14.61 -6.51 7.55
N HIS A 92 -13.89 -5.60 8.21
CA HIS A 92 -14.49 -4.51 8.97
C HIS A 92 -15.17 -3.49 8.04
N SER A 93 -14.57 -3.18 6.89
CA SER A 93 -15.09 -2.15 5.99
C SER A 93 -14.77 -2.39 4.52
N ASP A 94 -15.81 -2.30 3.69
CA ASP A 94 -15.68 -2.35 2.23
C ASP A 94 -14.98 -1.13 1.62
N ASP A 95 -14.87 -0.04 2.38
CA ASP A 95 -14.13 1.16 1.96
C ASP A 95 -12.60 0.98 2.08
N ILE A 96 -12.13 -0.11 2.69
CA ILE A 96 -10.70 -0.44 2.78
C ILE A 96 -10.32 -1.33 1.61
N GLY A 97 -9.61 -0.75 0.64
CA GLY A 97 -9.02 -1.49 -0.49
C GLY A 97 -7.50 -1.70 -0.36
N GLY A 98 -6.87 -1.08 0.63
CA GLY A 98 -5.45 -1.22 0.92
C GLY A 98 -5.13 -1.06 2.39
N VAL A 99 -4.18 -1.87 2.86
CA VAL A 99 -3.65 -1.80 4.24
C VAL A 99 -2.13 -1.85 4.20
N VAL A 100 -1.50 -0.98 4.97
CA VAL A 100 -0.05 -0.89 5.13
C VAL A 100 0.32 -0.97 6.61
N HIS A 101 1.35 -1.76 6.92
CA HIS A 101 1.99 -1.80 8.23
C HIS A 101 3.47 -1.42 8.08
N THR A 102 3.98 -0.51 8.92
CA THR A 102 5.38 -0.10 8.91
C THR A 102 5.95 0.05 10.31
N HIS A 103 7.28 -0.11 10.40
CA HIS A 103 8.09 0.28 11.56
C HIS A 103 8.95 1.50 11.18
N SER A 104 8.32 2.49 10.54
CA SER A 104 9.04 3.63 10.01
C SER A 104 9.61 4.50 11.16
N PRO A 105 10.86 4.98 11.06
CA PRO A 105 11.60 5.47 12.23
C PRO A 105 10.90 6.57 13.03
N TYR A 106 10.38 7.61 12.37
CA TYR A 106 9.83 8.76 13.06
C TYR A 106 8.44 8.48 13.62
N ALA A 107 7.55 7.83 12.86
CA ALA A 107 6.26 7.39 13.37
C ALA A 107 6.42 6.46 14.59
N THR A 108 7.36 5.52 14.51
CA THR A 108 7.69 4.60 15.62
C THR A 108 8.27 5.37 16.82
N ALA A 109 9.04 6.44 16.61
CA ALA A 109 9.54 7.27 17.71
C ALA A 109 8.43 8.01 18.48
N PHE A 110 7.32 8.39 17.83
CA PHE A 110 6.13 8.88 18.53
C PHE A 110 5.45 7.74 19.31
N ALA A 111 5.29 6.58 18.68
CA ALA A 111 4.69 5.42 19.31
C ALA A 111 5.45 4.92 20.54
N LEU A 112 6.79 4.97 20.52
CA LEU A 112 7.66 4.62 21.66
C LEU A 112 7.55 5.61 22.82
N ARG A 113 7.18 6.87 22.55
CA ARG A 113 6.97 7.90 23.57
C ARG A 113 5.55 7.90 24.16
N GLY A 114 4.66 7.05 23.66
CA GLY A 114 3.27 7.09 24.08
C GLY A 114 2.51 8.33 23.58
N GLU A 115 2.93 8.89 22.42
CA GLU A 115 2.36 10.13 21.88
C GLU A 115 1.69 9.91 20.51
N SER A 116 0.55 10.58 20.30
CA SER A 116 -0.02 10.80 18.95
C SER A 116 0.87 11.71 18.11
N VAL A 117 0.82 11.61 16.77
CA VAL A 117 1.38 12.66 15.90
C VAL A 117 0.42 13.85 15.88
N PRO A 118 0.82 15.05 16.33
CA PRO A 118 -0.09 16.17 16.46
C PRO A 118 -0.43 16.79 15.09
N ALA A 119 -1.65 17.34 14.97
CA ALA A 119 -2.08 18.10 13.80
C ALA A 119 -1.53 19.53 13.79
N VAL A 120 -0.22 19.65 13.61
CA VAL A 120 0.51 20.94 13.58
C VAL A 120 0.94 21.36 12.18
N SER A 121 0.74 20.51 11.18
CA SER A 121 1.07 20.79 9.78
C SER A 121 -0.13 20.56 8.87
N THR A 122 -0.15 21.27 7.75
CA THR A 122 -1.19 21.11 6.73
C THR A 122 -1.20 19.69 6.17
N THR A 123 -0.07 18.99 6.10
CA THR A 123 0.02 17.57 5.72
C THR A 123 -0.81 16.68 6.65
N VAL A 124 -0.72 16.88 7.97
CA VAL A 124 -1.49 16.07 8.92
C VAL A 124 -2.98 16.39 8.82
N ALA A 125 -3.32 17.67 8.70
CA ALA A 125 -4.71 18.10 8.49
C ALA A 125 -5.30 17.54 7.20
N ASP A 126 -4.55 17.59 6.10
CA ASP A 126 -4.94 17.12 4.78
C ASP A 126 -5.17 15.61 4.78
N GLU A 127 -4.21 14.83 5.27
CA GLU A 127 -4.24 13.36 5.15
C GLU A 127 -5.08 12.68 6.22
N PHE A 128 -4.95 13.13 7.47
CA PHE A 128 -5.51 12.44 8.63
C PHE A 128 -6.68 13.20 9.25
N GLY A 129 -6.92 14.45 8.86
CA GLY A 129 -8.07 15.20 9.35
C GLY A 129 -8.04 15.52 10.85
N GLY A 130 -6.87 15.41 11.48
CA GLY A 130 -6.68 15.53 12.92
C GLY A 130 -5.37 14.85 13.35
N PRO A 131 -5.07 14.81 14.66
CA PRO A 131 -3.93 14.08 15.17
C PRO A 131 -3.98 12.60 14.74
N VAL A 132 -2.83 12.01 14.45
CA VAL A 132 -2.74 10.57 14.21
C VAL A 132 -2.72 9.88 15.57
N PRO A 133 -3.75 9.10 15.90
CA PRO A 133 -3.93 8.50 17.22
C PRO A 133 -2.81 7.53 17.55
N LEU A 134 -2.65 7.32 18.85
CA LEU A 134 -1.89 6.21 19.39
C LEU A 134 -2.87 5.20 19.97
N LEU A 135 -2.71 3.94 19.55
CA LEU A 135 -3.26 2.81 20.26
C LEU A 135 -2.22 2.34 21.30
N PRO A 136 -2.60 2.22 22.58
CA PRO A 136 -1.74 1.62 23.61
C PRO A 136 -1.26 0.22 23.21
N TYR A 137 -0.19 -0.26 23.85
CA TYR A 137 0.31 -1.61 23.57
C TYR A 137 -0.77 -2.64 23.93
N THR A 138 -1.19 -3.43 22.94
CA THR A 138 -2.30 -4.38 23.07
C THR A 138 -1.85 -5.81 22.84
N GLY A 139 -2.76 -6.75 23.08
CA GLY A 139 -2.49 -8.18 23.08
C GLY A 139 -2.37 -8.80 21.68
N PRO A 140 -2.98 -9.97 21.42
CA PRO A 140 -2.81 -10.71 20.18
C PRO A 140 -3.39 -9.96 18.96
N ASP A 141 -2.98 -10.36 17.75
CA ASP A 141 -3.39 -9.75 16.48
C ASP A 141 -4.91 -9.48 16.34
N ALA A 142 -5.76 -10.39 16.85
CA ALA A 142 -7.21 -10.20 16.80
C ALA A 142 -7.70 -8.99 17.62
N GLU A 143 -7.07 -8.73 18.76
CA GLU A 143 -7.35 -7.56 19.59
C GLU A 143 -6.83 -6.28 18.93
N VAL A 144 -5.59 -6.32 18.42
CA VAL A 144 -5.01 -5.24 17.62
C VAL A 144 -5.95 -4.85 16.49
N ALA A 145 -6.43 -5.81 15.70
CA ALA A 145 -7.29 -5.55 14.56
C ALA A 145 -8.61 -4.87 14.94
N ARG A 146 -9.28 -5.39 15.99
CA ARG A 146 -10.53 -4.83 16.50
C ARG A 146 -10.35 -3.38 16.96
N GLU A 147 -9.25 -3.10 17.64
CA GLU A 147 -8.99 -1.77 18.17
C GLU A 147 -8.53 -0.78 17.11
N VAL A 148 -7.72 -1.21 16.14
CA VAL A 148 -7.39 -0.40 14.96
C VAL A 148 -8.68 -0.04 14.22
N ALA A 149 -9.57 -1.01 13.98
CA ALA A 149 -10.87 -0.78 13.35
C ALA A 149 -11.73 0.24 14.12
N ALA A 150 -11.86 0.06 15.44
CA ALA A 150 -12.61 0.99 16.29
C ALA A 150 -12.04 2.42 16.27
N VAL A 151 -10.71 2.55 16.24
CA VAL A 151 -10.05 3.85 16.10
C VAL A 151 -10.33 4.46 14.74
N LEU A 152 -10.27 3.70 13.64
CA LEU A 152 -10.56 4.20 12.30
C LEU A 152 -12.02 4.67 12.14
N ASP A 153 -12.97 4.07 12.86
CA ASP A 153 -14.38 4.51 12.86
C ASP A 153 -14.60 5.78 13.68
N ALA A 154 -13.88 5.93 14.80
CA ALA A 154 -14.12 7.00 15.76
C ALA A 154 -13.59 8.38 15.31
N GLN A 155 -12.72 8.42 14.31
CA GLN A 155 -11.98 9.63 13.94
C GLN A 155 -11.53 9.59 12.47
N PRO A 156 -11.31 10.76 11.85
CA PRO A 156 -11.06 10.84 10.40
C PRO A 156 -9.69 10.31 9.93
N SER A 157 -8.79 9.95 10.86
CA SER A 157 -7.44 9.51 10.50
C SER A 157 -7.49 8.16 9.83
N ARG A 158 -6.79 8.05 8.70
CA ARG A 158 -6.55 6.80 7.97
C ARG A 158 -5.32 6.05 8.48
N ALA A 159 -4.71 6.49 9.57
CA ALA A 159 -3.59 5.83 10.19
C ALA A 159 -3.70 5.81 11.72
N VAL A 160 -3.03 4.84 12.34
CA VAL A 160 -2.92 4.69 13.79
C VAL A 160 -1.52 4.21 14.15
N LEU A 161 -0.92 4.83 15.16
CA LEU A 161 0.31 4.37 15.79
C LEU A 161 -0.01 3.24 16.77
N LEU A 162 0.89 2.28 16.90
CA LEU A 162 0.82 1.20 17.89
C LEU A 162 1.97 1.39 18.88
N GLU A 163 1.66 1.65 20.15
CA GLU A 163 2.65 1.89 21.19
C GLU A 163 3.71 0.77 21.22
N ARG A 164 4.99 1.17 21.22
CA ARG A 164 6.15 0.26 21.22
C ARG A 164 6.29 -0.65 19.99
N HIS A 165 5.57 -0.38 18.90
CA HIS A 165 5.59 -1.25 17.73
C HIS A 165 5.81 -0.49 16.41
N GLY A 166 4.83 0.26 15.92
CA GLY A 166 4.88 0.83 14.58
C GLY A 166 3.58 1.56 14.22
N ALA A 167 3.15 1.45 12.96
CA ALA A 167 1.92 2.07 12.51
C ALA A 167 1.14 1.17 11.53
N TYR A 168 -0.19 1.35 11.52
CA TYR A 168 -1.05 0.91 10.44
C TYR A 168 -1.59 2.12 9.68
N ALA A 169 -1.73 1.98 8.37
CA ALA A 169 -2.41 2.94 7.51
C ALA A 169 -3.33 2.21 6.54
N VAL A 170 -4.49 2.80 6.25
CA VAL A 170 -5.51 2.26 5.37
C VAL A 170 -5.85 3.22 4.24
N GLY A 171 -6.45 2.71 3.18
CA GLY A 171 -6.96 3.52 2.08
C GLY A 171 -7.91 2.72 1.21
N GLU A 172 -8.64 3.44 0.38
CA GLU A 172 -9.60 2.85 -0.57
C GLU A 172 -8.92 2.03 -1.67
N ARG A 173 -7.62 2.27 -1.87
CA ARG A 173 -6.77 1.49 -2.76
C ARG A 173 -5.41 1.23 -2.09
N PRO A 174 -4.67 0.19 -2.51
CA PRO A 174 -3.34 -0.11 -1.99
C PRO A 174 -2.40 1.11 -2.03
N ARG A 175 -2.47 1.88 -3.12
CA ARG A 175 -1.68 3.11 -3.29
C ARG A 175 -2.04 4.20 -2.30
N ASP A 176 -3.31 4.33 -1.94
CA ASP A 176 -3.79 5.37 -1.01
C ASP A 176 -3.31 5.05 0.42
N ALA A 177 -3.30 3.77 0.80
CA ALA A 177 -2.73 3.31 2.08
C ALA A 177 -1.20 3.56 2.15
N VAL A 178 -0.47 3.30 1.07
CA VAL A 178 0.98 3.62 1.00
C VAL A 178 1.22 5.13 1.08
N ARG A 179 0.38 5.95 0.41
CA ARG A 179 0.46 7.40 0.53
C ARG A 179 0.27 7.85 1.98
N ALA A 180 -0.74 7.33 2.67
CA ALA A 180 -0.99 7.65 4.07
C ALA A 180 0.22 7.25 4.95
N ALA A 181 0.81 6.07 4.75
CA ALA A 181 2.01 5.66 5.50
C ALA A 181 3.22 6.58 5.24
N VAL A 182 3.46 6.97 3.99
CA VAL A 182 4.56 7.89 3.62
C VAL A 182 4.36 9.27 4.24
N LEU A 183 3.15 9.82 4.16
CA LEU A 183 2.84 11.12 4.73
C LEU A 183 2.84 11.12 6.26
N LEU A 184 2.48 9.99 6.89
CA LEU A 184 2.62 9.82 8.34
C LEU A 184 4.09 9.94 8.75
N GLU A 185 4.97 9.20 8.09
CA GLU A 185 6.39 9.22 8.39
C GLU A 185 7.03 10.60 8.16
N ASP A 186 6.69 11.25 7.04
CA ASP A 186 7.19 12.59 6.72
C ASP A 186 6.70 13.64 7.72
N ALA A 187 5.41 13.59 8.08
CA ALA A 187 4.86 14.48 9.10
C ALA A 187 5.50 14.25 10.47
N ALA A 188 5.62 13.00 10.90
CA ALA A 188 6.27 12.64 12.16
C ALA A 188 7.73 13.14 12.18
N ARG A 189 8.45 12.99 11.07
CA ARG A 189 9.81 13.53 10.90
C ARG A 189 9.86 15.03 11.09
N ALA A 190 9.01 15.77 10.38
CA ALA A 190 8.97 17.22 10.46
C ALA A 190 8.68 17.70 11.89
N VAL A 191 7.70 17.09 12.57
CA VAL A 191 7.37 17.44 13.95
C VAL A 191 8.51 17.11 14.91
N GLN A 192 9.13 15.93 14.77
CA GLN A 192 10.26 15.53 15.61
C GLN A 192 11.44 16.50 15.47
N LEU A 193 11.79 16.86 14.23
CA LEU A 193 12.90 17.78 13.95
C LEU A 193 12.61 19.19 14.45
N ALA A 194 11.39 19.69 14.27
CA ALA A 194 11.01 20.99 14.77
C ALA A 194 11.03 21.04 16.32
N ARG A 195 10.52 20.00 17.01
CA ARG A 195 10.59 19.90 18.47
C ARG A 195 12.02 19.83 19.00
N ALA A 196 12.94 19.19 18.27
CA ALA A 196 14.35 19.09 18.66
C ALA A 196 15.06 20.46 18.72
N THR A 197 14.50 21.50 18.10
CA THR A 197 15.03 22.88 18.20
C THR A 197 14.58 23.62 19.46
N GLY A 198 13.67 23.04 20.25
CA GLY A 198 13.03 23.71 21.39
C GLY A 198 11.88 24.66 20.99
N ALA A 199 11.44 24.63 19.73
CA ALA A 199 10.31 25.43 19.26
C ALA A 199 8.99 25.00 19.92
N ASP A 200 8.21 25.99 20.36
CA ASP A 200 6.80 25.80 20.75
C ASP A 200 5.94 25.71 19.48
N ILE A 201 5.49 24.50 19.14
CA ILE A 201 4.69 24.24 17.93
C ILE A 201 3.23 24.12 18.33
N ARG A 202 2.45 25.14 17.96
CA ARG A 202 1.01 25.17 18.25
C ARG A 202 0.23 24.29 17.25
N PRO A 203 -0.75 23.49 17.73
CA PRO A 203 -1.68 22.79 16.85
C PRO A 203 -2.46 23.76 15.95
N LEU A 204 -2.87 23.25 14.78
CA LEU A 204 -3.80 23.96 13.91
C LEU A 204 -5.18 24.04 14.58
N ASP A 205 -5.93 25.09 14.24
CA ASP A 205 -7.32 25.21 14.67
C ASP A 205 -8.18 24.10 14.07
N THR A 206 -9.15 23.60 14.83
CA THR A 206 -10.03 22.52 14.38
C THR A 206 -10.85 22.88 13.13
N GLY A 207 -11.25 24.15 12.98
CA GLY A 207 -11.90 24.66 11.79
C GLY A 207 -10.98 24.69 10.57
N ASP A 208 -9.69 25.01 10.76
CA ASP A 208 -8.69 24.95 9.70
C ASP A 208 -8.44 23.51 9.25
N ILE A 209 -8.31 22.58 10.20
CA ILE A 209 -8.15 21.15 9.92
C ILE A 209 -9.33 20.64 9.08
N ALA A 210 -10.56 20.95 9.50
CA ALA A 210 -11.77 20.55 8.76
C ALA A 210 -11.79 21.14 7.35
N ARG A 211 -11.50 22.44 7.18
CA ARG A 211 -11.47 23.09 5.86
C ARG A 211 -10.45 22.48 4.92
N ILE A 212 -9.24 22.17 5.41
CA ILE A 212 -8.17 21.55 4.62
C ILE A 212 -8.59 20.14 4.20
N ARG A 213 -9.05 19.32 5.15
CA ARG A 213 -9.52 17.95 4.89
C ARG A 213 -10.66 17.93 3.86
N ASP A 214 -11.66 18.79 4.04
CA ASP A 214 -12.82 18.81 3.14
C ASP A 214 -12.44 19.24 1.73
N ARG A 215 -11.46 20.14 1.57
CA ARG A 215 -10.89 20.47 0.26
C ARG A 215 -10.23 19.25 -0.38
N ARG A 216 -9.43 18.50 0.37
CA ARG A 216 -8.78 17.27 -0.12
C ARG A 216 -9.78 16.23 -0.57
N LEU A 217 -10.79 15.96 0.26
CA LEU A 217 -11.83 14.98 -0.04
C LEU A 217 -12.58 15.32 -1.34
N ARG A 218 -12.86 16.60 -1.59
CA ARG A 218 -13.44 17.06 -2.87
C ARG A 218 -12.51 16.78 -4.05
N VAL A 219 -11.24 17.16 -3.95
CA VAL A 219 -10.25 16.93 -5.03
C VAL A 219 -10.06 15.43 -5.31
N ASP A 220 -10.02 14.60 -4.26
CA ASP A 220 -9.92 13.14 -4.41
C ASP A 220 -11.18 12.55 -5.08
N ALA A 221 -12.36 13.06 -4.76
CA ALA A 221 -13.60 12.63 -5.41
C ALA A 221 -13.64 13.03 -6.90
N GLU A 222 -13.24 14.25 -7.22
CA GLU A 222 -13.13 14.75 -8.60
C GLU A 222 -12.14 13.93 -9.43
N ARG A 223 -10.95 13.64 -8.87
CA ARG A 223 -9.95 12.80 -9.54
C ARG A 223 -10.48 11.39 -9.80
N ARG A 224 -11.13 10.78 -8.80
CA ARG A 224 -11.72 9.43 -8.94
C ARG A 224 -12.83 9.39 -10.00
N ALA A 225 -13.67 10.42 -10.06
CA ALA A 225 -14.68 10.53 -11.09
C ALA A 225 -14.03 10.58 -12.49
N ALA A 226 -12.99 11.41 -12.66
CA ALA A 226 -12.26 11.51 -13.92
C ALA A 226 -11.55 10.20 -14.32
N GLU A 227 -10.92 9.50 -13.37
CA GLU A 227 -10.29 8.19 -13.59
C GLU A 227 -11.33 7.15 -14.06
N ARG A 228 -12.50 7.10 -13.42
CA ARG A 228 -13.60 6.21 -13.80
C ARG A 228 -14.14 6.52 -15.19
N ASP A 229 -14.33 7.80 -15.51
CA ASP A 229 -14.82 8.22 -16.83
C ASP A 229 -13.82 7.84 -17.94
N ALA A 230 -12.51 7.92 -17.67
CA ALA A 230 -11.46 7.48 -18.59
C ALA A 230 -11.44 5.95 -18.79
N GLU A 231 -11.62 5.17 -17.71
CA GLU A 231 -11.72 3.70 -17.80
C GLU A 231 -12.97 3.28 -18.60
N LEU A 232 -14.11 3.95 -18.42
CA LEU A 232 -15.33 3.69 -19.21
C LEU A 232 -15.16 4.06 -20.69
N ALA A 233 -14.52 5.20 -20.98
CA ALA A 233 -14.25 5.63 -22.35
C ALA A 233 -13.32 4.68 -23.11
N THR A 234 -12.31 4.12 -22.43
CA THR A 234 -11.42 3.11 -23.02
C THR A 234 -12.10 1.76 -23.20
N ALA A 235 -12.95 1.34 -22.25
CA ALA A 235 -13.73 0.11 -22.37
C ALA A 235 -14.77 0.16 -23.52
N GLY A 236 -15.37 1.31 -23.78
CA GLY A 236 -16.33 1.52 -24.89
C GLY A 236 -15.70 1.62 -26.28
N SER A 237 -14.38 1.65 -26.39
CA SER A 237 -13.64 1.86 -27.65
C SER A 237 -13.23 0.58 -28.39
N TYR A 238 -13.60 -0.61 -27.89
CA TYR A 238 -13.33 -1.85 -28.61
C TYR A 238 -14.11 -1.89 -29.95
N PRO A 239 -13.44 -2.01 -31.11
CA PRO A 239 -14.12 -2.11 -32.38
C PRO A 239 -14.91 -3.41 -32.42
N THR A 240 -16.24 -3.31 -32.57
CA THR A 240 -17.12 -4.44 -32.89
C THR A 240 -16.96 -4.84 -34.36
N SER A 241 -15.74 -5.13 -34.80
CA SER A 241 -15.53 -5.76 -36.11
C SER A 241 -15.19 -7.22 -35.90
N ARG A 242 -16.21 -8.08 -36.03
CA ARG A 242 -15.99 -9.51 -36.30
C ARG A 242 -15.08 -9.61 -37.54
N PRO A 243 -13.96 -10.35 -37.51
CA PRO A 243 -13.22 -10.62 -38.73
C PRO A 243 -14.11 -11.49 -39.63
N GLY A 244 -14.53 -10.93 -40.76
CA GLY A 244 -15.19 -11.65 -41.83
C GLY A 244 -14.25 -12.75 -42.33
N SER A 245 -14.75 -13.97 -42.39
CA SER A 245 -14.04 -15.10 -42.97
C SER A 245 -13.86 -14.89 -44.47
N THR A 246 -12.67 -14.51 -44.91
CA THR A 246 -12.24 -14.72 -46.30
C THR A 246 -11.12 -15.75 -46.31
N ARG A 247 -11.48 -16.92 -46.86
CA ARG A 247 -10.63 -18.08 -47.05
C ARG A 247 -9.94 -17.94 -48.40
N THR A 248 -8.64 -17.69 -48.39
CA THR A 248 -7.69 -17.86 -49.51
C THR A 248 -6.36 -18.19 -48.81
N GLY A 249 -5.72 -19.35 -48.94
CA GLY A 249 -5.47 -20.15 -50.13
C GLY A 249 -3.97 -20.07 -50.40
N GLY A 250 -3.22 -21.10 -49.97
CA GLY A 250 -1.87 -21.42 -50.46
C GLY A 250 -0.68 -20.65 -49.85
N GLU A 251 0.19 -21.37 -49.14
CA GLU A 251 1.55 -21.74 -49.59
C GLU A 251 2.55 -21.91 -48.44
N THR A 252 3.39 -22.92 -48.63
CA THR A 252 4.38 -23.49 -47.71
C THR A 252 5.70 -22.71 -47.73
N GLY A 253 6.29 -22.46 -46.55
CA GLY A 253 7.70 -22.08 -46.40
C GLY A 253 8.12 -22.21 -44.93
N SER A 254 8.82 -23.29 -44.55
CA SER A 254 10.29 -23.37 -44.48
C SER A 254 10.86 -22.62 -43.28
N TRP A 255 11.16 -23.39 -42.22
CA TRP A 255 11.87 -22.97 -41.01
C TRP A 255 13.37 -22.76 -41.27
N THR A 256 13.90 -21.57 -40.95
CA THR A 256 15.32 -21.36 -40.65
C THR A 256 15.51 -20.21 -39.64
N THR A 257 16.09 -20.52 -38.48
CA THR A 257 16.91 -19.61 -37.64
C THR A 257 18.38 -19.83 -38.03
N PRO A 258 19.27 -18.82 -38.06
CA PRO A 258 19.91 -18.35 -36.80
C PRO A 258 20.43 -16.89 -36.81
N GLY A 259 20.81 -16.36 -35.64
CA GLY A 259 21.69 -15.18 -35.57
C GLY A 259 21.73 -14.45 -34.23
N SER A 260 22.78 -14.73 -33.46
CA SER A 260 23.18 -14.12 -32.19
C SER A 260 23.59 -12.64 -32.30
N ILE A 261 23.13 -11.82 -31.35
CA ILE A 261 23.63 -10.49 -30.99
C ILE A 261 23.22 -10.31 -29.51
N GLY A 262 23.98 -9.84 -28.52
CA GLY A 262 25.30 -9.27 -28.41
C GLY A 262 25.57 -9.10 -26.90
N SER A 263 26.84 -9.17 -26.52
CA SER A 263 27.38 -9.13 -25.16
C SER A 263 27.07 -7.84 -24.38
N THR A 264 26.64 -7.95 -23.12
CA THR A 264 26.66 -6.87 -22.11
C THR A 264 27.98 -6.89 -21.34
N PRO A 265 28.62 -5.73 -21.05
CA PRO A 265 29.83 -5.69 -20.24
C PRO A 265 29.53 -5.73 -18.74
N ASP A 266 30.40 -6.46 -18.03
CA ASP A 266 30.60 -6.49 -16.59
C ASP A 266 30.77 -5.09 -16.00
N ASN A 267 30.14 -4.83 -14.86
CA ASN A 267 30.36 -3.63 -14.08
C ASN A 267 31.04 -4.00 -12.76
N ASP A 268 32.37 -3.95 -12.79
CA ASP A 268 33.27 -4.16 -11.65
C ASP A 268 33.04 -3.11 -10.56
N VAL A 269 32.78 -3.58 -9.34
CA VAL A 269 32.72 -2.77 -8.12
C VAL A 269 34.14 -2.41 -7.70
N ARG A 270 34.54 -1.16 -7.94
CA ARG A 270 35.72 -0.58 -7.28
C ARG A 270 35.34 -0.08 -5.89
N THR A 271 35.82 -0.79 -4.88
CA THR A 271 36.02 -0.29 -3.52
C THR A 271 36.91 0.95 -3.56
N ASN A 272 36.46 2.07 -2.97
CA ASN A 272 37.37 3.16 -2.63
C ASN A 272 37.18 3.56 -1.17
N THR A 273 38.19 3.21 -0.40
CA THR A 273 38.45 3.61 0.98
C THR A 273 38.95 5.05 0.97
N GLN A 274 38.28 5.93 1.71
CA GLN A 274 38.89 7.07 2.42
C GLN A 274 38.12 7.30 3.71
#